data_AF-E0M3H8-F1
#
_entry.id   AF-E0M3H8-F1
#
_cell.length_a   1.000
_cell.length_b   1.000
_cell.length_c   1.000
_cell.angle_alpha   90.00
_cell.angle_beta   90.00
_cell.angle_gamma   90.00
#
_symmetry.space_group_name_H-M   'P 1'
#
loop_
_entity.id
_entity.type
_entity.pdbx_description
1 polymer ?
#
loop_
_entity_poly.entity_id
_entity_poly.type
_entity_poly.pdbx_seq_one_letter_code
_entity_poly.pdbx_strand_id
1 'polypeptide(L)'
;MILRIILLIACTIPSSCIASSNEWKAYIQLIEQADNKTLHAFPGKIDSIGDTLDAAHTEELTTALSMKLIKDPISVINATNSLDKSTDALKQRFGTSMVCGIPLITHANQMKIEEYFAKAEPVLEKAGAAAAKCLSNMRDTIDEVRQETAKNSGH
;
A
#
# COMPACT_ATOMS: atom_id res chain seq x y z
N MET A 1 56.06 -21.98 23.67
CA MET A 1 55.50 -21.03 22.68
C MET A 1 54.02 -21.30 22.57
N ILE A 2 53.18 -20.39 23.08
CA ILE A 2 51.72 -20.54 23.10
C ILE A 2 51.17 -19.96 21.79
N LEU A 3 50.63 -20.84 20.94
CA LEU A 3 50.01 -20.49 19.66
C LEU A 3 48.65 -19.84 19.94
N ARG A 4 48.55 -18.51 19.78
CA ARG A 4 47.28 -17.79 19.84
C ARG A 4 46.55 -17.93 18.51
N ILE A 5 45.55 -18.81 18.47
CA ILE A 5 44.61 -18.92 17.35
C ILE A 5 43.57 -17.82 17.53
N ILE A 6 43.68 -16.77 16.72
CA ILE A 6 42.67 -15.71 16.61
C ILE A 6 41.53 -16.27 15.75
N LEU A 7 40.44 -16.68 16.41
CA LEU A 7 39.17 -17.00 15.75
C LEU A 7 38.54 -15.68 15.25
N LEU A 8 38.81 -15.34 14.00
CA LEU A 8 38.04 -14.33 13.27
C LEU A 8 36.66 -14.93 12.96
N ILE A 9 35.71 -14.70 13.86
CA ILE A 9 34.29 -14.93 13.61
C ILE A 9 33.87 -13.83 12.63
N ALA A 10 34.02 -14.09 11.33
CA ALA A 10 33.42 -13.27 10.29
C ALA A 10 31.89 -13.43 10.41
N CYS A 11 31.25 -12.46 11.08
CA CYS A 11 29.81 -12.31 11.07
C CYS A 11 29.41 -11.91 9.64
N THR A 12 29.24 -12.90 8.78
CA THR A 12 28.73 -12.72 7.43
C THR A 12 27.24 -12.47 7.58
N ILE A 13 26.84 -11.20 7.59
CA ILE A 13 25.44 -10.85 7.41
C ILE A 13 25.06 -11.44 6.05
N PRO A 14 24.06 -12.35 5.98
CA PRO A 14 23.72 -13.00 4.74
C PRO A 14 23.26 -11.95 3.73
N SER A 15 24.03 -11.79 2.65
CA SER A 15 23.77 -10.80 1.59
C SER A 15 22.40 -11.00 0.92
N SER A 16 21.80 -12.19 1.09
CA SER A 16 20.45 -12.52 0.63
C SER A 16 19.35 -11.69 1.30
N CYS A 17 19.47 -11.35 2.59
CA CYS A 17 18.48 -10.52 3.29
C CYS A 17 18.56 -9.04 2.88
N ILE A 18 19.75 -8.57 2.49
CA ILE A 18 19.96 -7.21 1.99
C ILE A 18 19.48 -7.10 0.54
N ALA A 19 19.67 -8.14 -0.26
CA ALA A 19 19.14 -8.20 -1.62
C ALA A 19 17.60 -8.19 -1.64
N SER A 20 16.95 -9.01 -0.80
CA SER A 20 15.48 -9.05 -0.74
C SER A 20 14.84 -7.74 -0.28
N SER A 21 15.45 -7.04 0.68
CA SER A 21 14.94 -5.73 1.15
C SER A 21 15.15 -4.61 0.12
N ASN A 22 16.26 -4.63 -0.62
CA ASN A 22 16.50 -3.69 -1.71
C ASN A 22 15.53 -3.88 -2.88
N GLU A 23 15.26 -5.14 -3.25
CA GLU A 23 14.28 -5.50 -4.29
C GLU A 23 12.86 -5.05 -3.90
N TRP A 24 12.47 -5.24 -2.64
CA TRP A 24 11.19 -4.76 -2.12
C TRP A 24 11.07 -3.23 -2.21
N LYS A 25 12.08 -2.52 -1.71
CA LYS A 25 12.10 -1.05 -1.77
C LYS A 25 12.02 -0.53 -3.21
N ALA A 26 12.75 -1.16 -4.13
CA ALA A 26 12.69 -0.82 -5.55
C ALA A 26 11.29 -1.07 -6.13
N TYR A 27 10.64 -2.17 -5.76
CA TYR A 27 9.29 -2.48 -6.17
C TYR A 27 8.27 -1.44 -5.67
N ILE A 28 8.34 -1.05 -4.39
CA ILE A 28 7.50 0.03 -3.83
C ILE A 28 7.69 1.34 -4.60
N GLN A 29 8.94 1.72 -4.89
CA GLN A 29 9.22 2.93 -5.67
C GLN A 29 8.59 2.88 -7.08
N LEU A 30 8.58 1.73 -7.75
CA LEU A 30 7.94 1.58 -9.06
C LEU A 30 6.42 1.77 -8.99
N ILE A 31 5.78 1.26 -7.93
CA ILE A 31 4.34 1.50 -7.67
C ILE A 31 4.08 2.99 -7.44
N GLU A 32 4.84 3.65 -6.56
CA GLU A 32 4.70 5.08 -6.25
C GLU A 32 4.93 6.00 -7.47
N GLN A 33 5.79 5.56 -8.39
CA GLN A 33 6.17 6.27 -9.62
C GLN A 33 5.22 6.07 -10.79
N ALA A 34 4.19 5.22 -10.67
CA ALA A 34 3.26 4.92 -11.76
C ALA A 34 3.82 4.07 -12.89
N ASP A 35 4.82 3.22 -12.64
CA ASP A 35 5.32 2.43 -13.76
C ASP A 35 4.19 1.55 -14.29
N ASN A 36 3.70 1.87 -15.50
CA ASN A 36 2.50 1.25 -16.07
C ASN A 36 2.67 -0.25 -16.24
N LYS A 37 3.89 -0.72 -16.50
CA LYS A 37 4.19 -2.15 -16.58
C LYS A 37 4.06 -2.81 -15.21
N THR A 38 4.57 -2.16 -14.17
CA THR A 38 4.48 -2.61 -12.78
C THR A 38 3.02 -2.66 -12.32
N LEU A 39 2.23 -1.60 -12.56
CA LEU A 39 0.79 -1.58 -12.22
C LEU A 39 0.00 -2.64 -13.01
N HIS A 40 0.29 -2.83 -14.30
CA HIS A 40 -0.36 -3.87 -15.09
C HIS A 40 -0.02 -5.29 -14.61
N ALA A 41 1.23 -5.52 -14.18
CA ALA A 41 1.67 -6.81 -13.65
C ALA A 41 1.25 -7.04 -12.19
N PHE A 42 0.75 -6.00 -11.51
CA PHE A 42 0.46 -6.01 -10.08
C PHE A 42 -0.36 -7.22 -9.61
N PRO A 43 -1.48 -7.61 -10.25
CA PRO A 43 -2.27 -8.75 -9.80
C PRO A 43 -1.49 -10.06 -9.74
N GLY A 44 -0.68 -10.34 -10.78
CA GLY A 44 0.17 -11.53 -10.83
C GLY A 44 1.41 -11.40 -9.93
N LYS A 45 1.86 -10.17 -9.63
CA LYS A 45 2.96 -9.97 -8.68
C LYS A 45 2.54 -10.40 -7.27
N ILE A 46 1.29 -10.13 -6.85
CA ILE A 46 0.77 -10.59 -5.55
C ILE A 46 0.90 -12.10 -5.38
N ASP A 47 0.65 -12.89 -6.43
CA ASP A 47 0.87 -14.34 -6.40
C ASP A 47 2.31 -14.72 -6.07
N SER A 48 3.28 -13.98 -6.62
CA SER A 48 4.70 -14.28 -6.42
C SER A 48 5.28 -13.82 -5.08
N ILE A 49 4.66 -12.82 -4.45
CA ILE A 49 5.16 -12.23 -3.20
C ILE A 49 4.29 -12.60 -1.99
N GLY A 50 3.26 -13.42 -2.17
CA GLY A 50 2.26 -13.71 -1.14
C GLY A 50 2.86 -14.16 0.19
N ASP A 51 3.84 -15.07 0.13
CA ASP A 51 4.53 -15.60 1.32
C ASP A 51 5.38 -14.55 2.07
N THR A 52 5.67 -13.42 1.44
CA THR A 52 6.45 -12.30 2.02
C THR A 52 5.58 -11.12 2.48
N LEU A 53 4.26 -11.16 2.21
CA LEU A 53 3.33 -10.11 2.59
C LEU A 53 2.87 -10.26 4.05
N ASP A 54 3.76 -9.93 4.98
CA ASP A 54 3.36 -9.69 6.37
C ASP A 54 2.55 -8.37 6.50
N ALA A 55 2.18 -8.01 7.73
CA ALA A 55 1.40 -6.81 7.98
C ALA A 55 2.12 -5.53 7.52
N ALA A 56 3.43 -5.43 7.77
CA ALA A 56 4.22 -4.25 7.41
C ALA A 56 4.35 -4.11 5.89
N HIS A 57 4.66 -5.19 5.17
CA HIS A 57 4.76 -5.18 3.71
C HIS A 57 3.41 -4.92 3.05
N THR A 58 2.32 -5.46 3.61
CA THR A 58 0.96 -5.16 3.14
C THR A 58 0.63 -3.68 3.29
N GLU A 59 1.00 -3.09 4.42
CA GLU A 59 0.76 -1.69 4.72
C GLU A 59 1.60 -0.74 3.83
N GLU A 60 2.89 -1.03 3.64
CA GLU A 60 3.75 -0.28 2.73
C GLU A 60 3.19 -0.30 1.30
N LEU A 61 2.75 -1.47 0.83
CA LEU A 61 2.23 -1.63 -0.52
C LEU A 61 0.87 -0.92 -0.71
N THR A 62 -0.04 -1.04 0.25
CA THR A 62 -1.33 -0.34 0.20
C THR A 62 -1.16 1.18 0.32
N THR A 63 -0.21 1.66 1.12
CA THR A 63 0.17 3.07 1.19
C THR A 63 0.74 3.56 -0.14
N ALA A 64 1.62 2.80 -0.78
CA ALA A 64 2.19 3.14 -2.08
C ALA A 64 1.10 3.24 -3.17
N LEU A 65 0.16 2.29 -3.20
CA LEU A 65 -0.99 2.31 -4.11
C LEU A 65 -1.88 3.54 -3.87
N SER A 66 -2.09 3.91 -2.61
CA SER A 66 -2.91 5.07 -2.22
C SER A 66 -2.23 6.39 -2.60
N MET A 67 -0.93 6.54 -2.34
CA MET A 67 -0.15 7.68 -2.82
C MET A 67 -0.17 7.77 -4.35
N LYS A 68 -0.21 6.62 -5.01
CA LYS A 68 -0.28 6.54 -6.46
C LYS A 68 -1.68 6.88 -7.00
N LEU A 69 -2.74 6.54 -6.28
CA LEU A 69 -4.13 6.89 -6.62
C LEU A 69 -4.31 8.39 -6.83
N ILE A 70 -3.65 9.23 -6.01
CA ILE A 70 -3.65 10.69 -6.14
C ILE A 70 -2.97 11.16 -7.44
N LYS A 71 -2.06 10.38 -8.01
CA LYS A 71 -1.30 10.76 -9.21
C LYS A 71 -1.91 10.23 -10.50
N ASP A 72 -2.42 9.00 -10.49
CA ASP A 72 -3.06 8.36 -11.65
C ASP A 72 -4.15 7.40 -11.17
N PRO A 73 -5.35 7.91 -10.90
CA PRO A 73 -6.41 7.11 -10.29
C PRO A 73 -6.87 5.98 -11.20
N ILE A 74 -6.93 6.21 -12.51
CA ILE A 74 -7.47 5.23 -13.47
C ILE A 74 -6.57 4.01 -13.58
N SER A 75 -5.26 4.20 -13.68
CA SER A 75 -4.31 3.08 -13.74
C SER A 75 -4.34 2.23 -12.47
N VAL A 76 -4.45 2.86 -11.29
CA VAL A 76 -4.54 2.15 -10.01
C VAL A 76 -5.85 1.37 -9.89
N ILE A 77 -6.98 2.00 -10.22
CA ILE A 77 -8.30 1.34 -10.20
C ILE A 77 -8.29 0.13 -11.13
N ASN A 78 -7.78 0.28 -12.35
CA ASN A 78 -7.72 -0.83 -13.30
C ASN A 78 -6.80 -1.98 -12.82
N ALA A 79 -5.65 -1.64 -12.24
CA ALA A 79 -4.71 -2.62 -11.70
C ALA A 79 -5.30 -3.43 -10.53
N THR A 80 -6.16 -2.82 -9.72
CA THR A 80 -6.68 -3.42 -8.48
C THR A 80 -8.04 -4.08 -8.64
N ASN A 81 -8.82 -3.72 -9.67
CA ASN A 81 -10.20 -4.19 -9.87
C ASN A 81 -10.32 -5.71 -10.04
N SER A 82 -9.33 -6.35 -10.66
CA SER A 82 -9.34 -7.81 -10.80
C SER A 82 -9.22 -8.55 -9.46
N LEU A 83 -8.64 -7.90 -8.44
CA LEU A 83 -8.41 -8.47 -7.12
C LEU A 83 -9.66 -8.44 -6.24
N ASP A 84 -10.59 -7.50 -6.49
CA ASP A 84 -11.89 -7.44 -5.80
C ASP A 84 -12.69 -8.74 -5.94
N LYS A 85 -12.52 -9.45 -7.06
CA LYS A 85 -13.25 -10.68 -7.38
C LYS A 85 -12.50 -11.95 -7.04
N SER A 86 -11.30 -11.83 -6.49
CA SER A 86 -10.49 -12.98 -6.09
C SER A 86 -11.18 -13.76 -4.97
N THR A 87 -11.07 -15.09 -4.96
CA THR A 87 -11.45 -15.92 -3.80
C THR A 87 -10.37 -15.99 -2.73
N ASP A 88 -9.16 -15.51 -3.05
CA ASP A 88 -8.04 -15.41 -2.13
C ASP A 88 -8.14 -14.13 -1.29
N ALA A 89 -8.26 -14.30 0.03
CA ALA A 89 -8.36 -13.21 0.99
C ALA A 89 -7.13 -12.30 1.00
N LEU A 90 -5.93 -12.83 0.70
CA LEU A 90 -4.72 -12.00 0.59
C LEU A 90 -4.84 -11.03 -0.57
N LYS A 91 -5.30 -11.51 -1.74
CA LYS A 91 -5.50 -10.67 -2.92
C LYS A 91 -6.58 -9.60 -2.69
N GLN A 92 -7.67 -9.96 -2.02
CA GLN A 92 -8.75 -9.01 -1.71
C GLN A 92 -8.27 -7.80 -0.90
N ARG A 93 -7.21 -7.93 -0.09
CA ARG A 93 -6.61 -6.80 0.67
C ARG A 93 -6.07 -5.69 -0.23
N PHE A 94 -5.73 -6.02 -1.47
CA PHE A 94 -5.24 -5.07 -2.48
C PHE A 94 -6.28 -4.74 -3.54
N GLY A 95 -7.53 -5.15 -3.31
CA GLY A 95 -8.67 -4.79 -4.16
C GLY A 95 -8.90 -3.28 -4.23
N THR A 96 -9.59 -2.85 -5.28
CA THR A 96 -10.00 -1.45 -5.45
C THR A 96 -10.78 -0.95 -4.25
N SER A 97 -11.62 -1.76 -3.61
CA SER A 97 -12.36 -1.32 -2.42
C SER A 97 -11.44 -0.90 -1.27
N MET A 98 -10.33 -1.62 -1.07
CA MET A 98 -9.37 -1.35 -0.01
C MET A 98 -8.47 -0.17 -0.37
N VAL A 99 -7.98 -0.10 -1.60
CA VAL A 99 -7.12 1.00 -2.09
C VAL A 99 -7.88 2.33 -2.20
N CYS A 100 -9.17 2.28 -2.50
CA CYS A 100 -10.04 3.46 -2.55
C CYS A 100 -10.56 3.89 -1.18
N GLY A 101 -10.28 3.14 -0.12
CA GLY A 101 -10.47 3.62 1.23
C GLY A 101 -9.44 4.68 1.59
N ILE A 102 -9.42 5.04 2.87
CA ILE A 102 -8.34 5.83 3.44
C ILE A 102 -7.23 4.86 3.81
N PRO A 103 -5.99 5.03 3.29
CA PRO A 103 -4.90 4.17 3.66
C PRO A 103 -4.72 4.17 5.17
N LEU A 104 -4.50 2.97 5.72
CA LEU A 104 -3.94 2.79 7.04
C LEU A 104 -2.47 3.23 6.98
N ILE A 105 -2.21 4.51 6.78
CA ILE A 105 -0.86 5.07 6.90
C ILE A 105 -0.46 4.78 8.34
N THR A 106 0.67 4.13 8.56
CA THR A 106 1.09 3.67 9.89
C THR A 106 1.00 4.80 10.89
N HIS A 107 0.16 4.61 11.92
CA HIS A 107 -0.10 5.62 12.94
C HIS A 107 -0.67 6.94 12.39
N ALA A 108 -1.51 6.89 11.37
CA ALA A 108 -2.25 8.05 10.89
C ALA A 108 -3.11 8.60 12.02
N ASN A 109 -2.90 9.87 12.36
CA ASN A 109 -3.87 10.62 13.13
C ASN A 109 -4.92 11.21 12.17
N GLN A 110 -6.01 11.71 12.73
CA GLN A 110 -7.10 12.30 11.94
C GLN A 110 -6.60 13.37 10.96
N MET A 111 -5.60 14.18 11.34
CA MET A 111 -5.03 15.21 10.47
C MET A 111 -4.43 14.62 9.18
N LYS A 112 -3.63 13.56 9.27
CA LYS A 112 -3.05 12.89 8.09
C LYS A 112 -4.11 12.26 7.20
N ILE A 113 -5.16 11.71 7.82
CA ILE A 113 -6.31 11.13 7.10
C ILE A 113 -7.04 12.22 6.30
N GLU A 114 -7.34 13.35 6.92
CA GLU A 114 -8.00 14.49 6.27
C GLU A 114 -7.12 15.11 5.18
N GLU A 115 -5.81 15.23 5.41
CA GLU A 115 -4.86 15.70 4.39
C GLU A 115 -4.80 14.78 3.16
N TYR A 116 -4.87 13.46 3.37
CA TYR A 116 -4.95 12.51 2.27
C TYR A 116 -6.25 12.69 1.50
N PHE A 117 -7.39 12.73 2.20
CA PHE A 117 -8.71 12.90 1.61
C PHE A 117 -8.78 14.18 0.76
N ALA A 118 -8.34 15.32 1.30
CA ALA A 118 -8.33 16.60 0.60
C ALA A 118 -7.49 16.61 -0.68
N LYS A 119 -6.48 15.73 -0.80
CA LYS A 119 -5.68 15.55 -2.01
C LYS A 119 -6.32 14.58 -2.99
N ALA A 120 -6.90 13.49 -2.50
CA ALA A 120 -7.43 12.41 -3.32
C ALA A 120 -8.81 12.75 -3.92
N GLU A 121 -9.70 13.40 -3.17
CA GLU A 121 -11.06 13.75 -3.60
C GLU A 121 -11.10 14.50 -4.94
N PRO A 122 -10.45 15.67 -5.11
CA PRO A 122 -10.53 16.43 -6.37
C PRO A 122 -9.93 15.68 -7.57
N VAL A 123 -8.95 14.80 -7.32
CA VAL A 123 -8.35 13.97 -8.36
C VAL A 123 -9.34 12.91 -8.84
N LEU A 124 -10.03 12.25 -7.92
CA LEU A 124 -11.04 11.24 -8.23
C LEU A 124 -12.28 11.87 -8.88
N GLU A 125 -12.70 13.05 -8.44
CA GLU A 125 -13.77 13.82 -9.09
C GLU A 125 -13.43 14.13 -10.56
N LYS A 126 -12.22 14.62 -10.81
CA LYS A 126 -11.74 14.92 -12.16
C LYS A 126 -11.64 13.68 -13.04
N ALA A 127 -11.34 12.52 -12.46
CA ALA A 127 -11.30 11.24 -13.16
C ALA A 127 -12.70 10.71 -13.56
N GLY A 128 -13.78 11.30 -13.04
CA GLY A 128 -15.14 11.12 -13.51
C GLY A 128 -15.68 9.70 -13.30
N ALA A 129 -16.50 9.22 -14.25
CA ALA A 129 -17.27 7.98 -14.11
C ALA A 129 -16.41 6.75 -13.76
N ALA A 130 -15.18 6.69 -14.28
CA ALA A 130 -14.27 5.57 -14.02
C ALA A 130 -13.76 5.53 -12.56
N ALA A 131 -13.78 6.67 -11.85
CA ALA A 131 -13.38 6.79 -10.45
C ALA A 131 -14.56 6.95 -9.47
N ALA A 132 -15.80 7.03 -9.96
CA ALA A 132 -16.96 7.35 -9.14
C ALA A 132 -17.16 6.39 -7.94
N LYS A 133 -17.00 5.08 -8.16
CA LYS A 133 -17.09 4.09 -7.07
C LYS A 133 -15.97 4.28 -6.04
N CYS A 134 -14.76 4.55 -6.52
CA CYS A 134 -13.60 4.80 -5.67
C CYS A 134 -13.82 6.03 -4.79
N LEU A 135 -14.34 7.11 -5.39
CA LEU A 135 -14.68 8.34 -4.68
C LEU A 135 -15.80 8.13 -3.64
N SER A 136 -16.83 7.35 -3.98
CA SER A 136 -17.90 7.01 -3.03
C SER A 136 -17.34 6.29 -1.82
N ASN A 137 -16.56 5.22 -2.03
CA ASN A 137 -15.95 4.47 -0.94
C ASN A 137 -15.07 5.35 -0.05
N MET A 138 -14.31 6.26 -0.66
CA MET A 138 -13.45 7.18 0.09
C MET A 138 -14.24 8.15 0.97
N ARG A 139 -15.36 8.68 0.44
CA ARG A 139 -16.28 9.55 1.17
C ARG A 139 -16.95 8.83 2.34
N ASP A 140 -17.44 7.62 2.10
CA ASP A 140 -18.04 6.78 3.14
C ASP A 140 -17.01 6.51 4.26
N THR A 141 -15.77 6.18 3.89
CA THR A 141 -14.70 5.91 4.86
C THR A 141 -14.33 7.14 5.71
N ILE A 142 -14.21 8.34 5.10
CA ILE A 142 -13.86 9.54 5.88
C ILE A 142 -15.00 9.94 6.83
N ASP A 143 -16.25 9.76 6.42
CA ASP A 143 -17.39 10.07 7.25
C ASP A 143 -17.49 9.13 8.45
N GLU A 144 -17.18 7.83 8.28
CA GLU A 144 -17.03 6.89 9.40
C GLU A 144 -15.94 7.34 10.38
N VAL A 145 -14.74 7.67 9.89
CA VAL A 145 -13.62 8.14 10.73
C VAL A 145 -13.98 9.40 11.52
N ARG A 146 -14.64 10.36 10.87
CA ARG A 146 -15.09 11.61 11.52
C ARG A 146 -16.12 11.33 12.61
N GLN A 147 -17.08 10.44 12.35
CA GLN A 147 -18.09 10.04 13.33
C GLN A 147 -17.48 9.33 14.54
N GLU A 148 -16.53 8.41 14.33
CA GLU A 148 -15.83 7.72 15.41
C GLU A 148 -15.01 8.69 16.26
N THR A 149 -14.31 9.63 15.62
CA THR A 149 -13.51 10.64 16.34
C THR A 149 -14.39 11.56 17.20
N ALA A 150 -15.55 11.98 16.68
CA ALA A 150 -16.50 12.80 17.42
C ALA A 150 -17.08 12.06 18.64
N LYS A 151 -17.39 10.77 18.51
CA LYS A 151 -17.84 9.92 19.64
C LYS A 151 -16.77 9.79 20.72
N ASN A 152 -15.52 9.61 20.33
CA ASN A 152 -14.40 9.41 21.26
C ASN A 152 -13.93 10.70 21.95
N SER A 153 -14.20 11.85 21.36
CA SER A 153 -13.85 13.18 21.93
C SER A 153 -14.93 13.76 22.84
N GLY A 154 -16.11 13.12 22.91
CA GLY A 154 -17.23 13.49 23.79
C GLY A 154 -17.26 12.74 25.13
N HIS A 155 -16.20 12.01 25.46
CA HIS A 155 -15.96 11.32 26.73
C HIS A 155 -14.81 11.98 27.49
#